data_AF-A0A2E7ATB0-F1
#
_entry.id   AF-A0A2E7ATB0-F1
#
_cell.length_a   1.000
_cell.length_b   1.000
_cell.length_c   1.000
_cell.angle_alpha   90.00
_cell.angle_beta   90.00
_cell.angle_gamma   90.00
#
_symmetry.space_group_name_H-M   'P 1'
#
loop_
_entity.id
_entity.type
_entity.pdbx_description
1 polymer ?
#
loop_
_entity_poly.entity_id
_entity_poly.type
_entity_poly.pdbx_seq_one_letter_code
_entity_poly.pdbx_strand_id
1 'polypeptide(L)'
;MRGAWWAEGVQFTCQPDCGRCCDEPGGIVYLSRNDVERLAQHANLTVPQYLKKNCTTTLDGRYVLRSNQSDGICIYLDENKQCTIYEVRPQQCKAFPWWAENLRSQRSWKQVKASCPGLTAEDAILIRGEEIQIHVNADRQSTQGFRVWENK
;
A
#
# COMPACT_ATOMS: atom_id res chain seq x y z
N MET A 1 7.32 -2.46 -20.27
CA MET A 1 6.36 -1.38 -20.60
C MET A 1 5.69 -1.53 -21.96
N ARG A 2 6.34 -2.01 -23.04
CA ARG A 2 5.67 -2.19 -24.34
C ARG A 2 4.40 -3.05 -24.20
N GLY A 3 3.25 -2.48 -24.55
CA GLY A 3 1.93 -3.14 -24.53
C GLY A 3 1.11 -2.97 -23.24
N ALA A 4 1.63 -2.31 -22.20
CA ALA A 4 0.81 -1.97 -21.04
C ALA A 4 -0.19 -0.86 -21.40
N TRP A 5 -1.47 -1.01 -21.02
CA TRP A 5 -2.51 -0.02 -21.35
C TRP A 5 -2.28 1.35 -20.68
N TRP A 6 -1.51 1.37 -19.59
CA TRP A 6 -1.15 2.57 -18.83
C TRP A 6 0.20 3.17 -19.25
N ALA A 7 0.82 2.66 -20.33
CA ALA A 7 2.16 3.09 -20.75
C ALA A 7 2.24 4.59 -21.08
N GLU A 8 1.17 5.17 -21.63
CA GLU A 8 1.07 6.62 -21.91
C GLU A 8 0.77 7.47 -20.68
N GLY A 9 0.67 6.84 -19.51
CA GLY A 9 0.35 7.48 -18.25
C GLY A 9 -1.13 7.47 -17.89
N VAL A 10 -1.40 7.87 -16.66
CA VAL A 10 -2.74 7.87 -16.06
C VAL A 10 -2.91 9.09 -15.15
N GLN A 11 -4.07 9.73 -15.21
CA GLN A 11 -4.40 10.85 -14.33
C GLN A 11 -4.63 10.37 -12.90
N PHE A 12 -3.94 10.98 -11.93
CA PHE A 12 -4.11 10.71 -10.52
C PHE A 12 -3.59 11.86 -9.65
N THR A 13 -4.39 12.28 -8.68
CA THR A 13 -3.94 13.10 -7.54
C THR A 13 -4.56 12.52 -6.26
N CYS A 14 -3.73 12.14 -5.29
CA CYS A 14 -4.25 11.67 -4.00
C CYS A 14 -5.01 12.80 -3.30
N GLN A 15 -6.22 12.51 -2.85
CA GLN A 15 -7.08 13.52 -2.24
C GLN A 15 -6.82 13.63 -0.73
N PRO A 16 -6.79 14.85 -0.16
CA PRO A 16 -6.66 15.03 1.28
C PRO A 16 -7.85 14.39 2.02
N ASP A 17 -7.61 13.96 3.26
CA ASP A 17 -8.63 13.41 4.18
C ASP A 17 -9.49 12.27 3.60
N CYS A 18 -8.93 11.52 2.65
CA CYS A 18 -9.66 10.51 1.90
C CYS A 18 -9.71 9.16 2.63
N GLY A 19 -8.55 8.64 3.07
CA GLY A 19 -8.43 7.37 3.79
C GLY A 19 -8.87 6.09 3.06
N ARG A 20 -9.49 6.18 1.87
CA ARG A 20 -10.15 5.03 1.21
C ARG A 20 -9.25 3.84 0.92
N CYS A 21 -7.96 4.05 0.67
CA CYS A 21 -7.02 2.95 0.47
C CYS A 21 -6.72 2.14 1.75
N CYS A 22 -7.08 2.68 2.91
CA CYS A 22 -6.89 2.07 4.24
C CYS A 22 -8.21 1.63 4.88
N ASP A 23 -9.36 2.07 4.36
CA ASP A 23 -10.70 1.90 4.92
C ASP A 23 -11.45 0.71 4.30
N GLU A 24 -10.72 -0.31 3.85
CA GLU A 24 -11.28 -1.53 3.25
C GLU A 24 -11.04 -2.72 4.19
N PRO A 25 -12.11 -3.35 4.71
CA PRO A 25 -11.99 -4.56 5.52
C PRO A 25 -11.30 -5.70 4.77
N GLY A 26 -10.34 -6.35 5.43
CA GLY A 26 -9.62 -7.48 4.85
C GLY A 26 -8.50 -7.10 3.87
N GLY A 27 -8.15 -5.81 3.77
CA GLY A 27 -6.97 -5.36 3.05
C GLY A 27 -5.68 -6.01 3.56
N ILE A 28 -4.80 -6.41 2.64
CA ILE A 28 -3.53 -7.06 2.96
C ILE A 28 -2.37 -6.15 2.54
N VAL A 29 -1.57 -5.73 3.52
CA VAL A 29 -0.36 -4.93 3.30
C VAL A 29 0.86 -5.78 3.64
N TYR A 30 1.51 -6.33 2.61
CA TYR A 30 2.78 -7.02 2.73
C TYR A 30 3.92 -6.06 3.07
N LEU A 31 4.85 -6.55 3.89
CA LEU A 31 6.01 -5.78 4.31
C LEU A 31 7.27 -6.37 3.69
N SER A 32 8.11 -5.50 3.14
CA SER A 32 9.51 -5.83 2.93
C SER A 32 10.29 -5.72 4.24
N ARG A 33 11.53 -6.26 4.26
CA ARG A 33 12.43 -6.10 5.42
C ARG A 33 12.72 -4.62 5.71
N ASN A 34 12.94 -3.83 4.66
CA ASN A 34 13.18 -2.39 4.79
C ASN A 34 11.94 -1.64 5.28
N ASP A 35 10.72 -2.09 4.94
CA ASP A 35 9.50 -1.51 5.50
C ASP A 35 9.46 -1.72 7.02
N VAL A 36 9.69 -2.94 7.49
CA VAL A 36 9.60 -3.21 8.94
C VAL A 36 10.69 -2.49 9.74
N GLU A 37 11.91 -2.35 9.20
CA GLU A 37 12.98 -1.56 9.84
C GLU A 37 12.56 -0.10 10.03
N ARG A 38 12.08 0.55 8.96
CA ARG A 38 11.62 1.96 9.01
C ARG A 38 10.45 2.14 9.96
N LEU A 39 9.50 1.22 9.95
CA LEU A 39 8.30 1.30 10.80
C LEU A 39 8.64 1.07 12.28
N ALA A 40 9.49 0.10 12.57
CA ALA A 40 9.95 -0.18 13.94
C ALA A 40 10.72 1.03 14.49
N GLN A 41 11.62 1.61 13.70
CA GLN A 41 12.35 2.83 14.06
C GLN A 41 11.38 3.99 14.36
N HIS A 42 10.40 4.23 13.49
CA HIS A 42 9.38 5.27 13.70
C HIS A 42 8.56 5.06 14.97
N ALA A 43 8.24 3.80 15.29
CA ALA A 43 7.51 3.43 16.51
C ALA A 43 8.38 3.41 17.78
N ASN A 44 9.68 3.69 17.69
CA ASN A 44 10.67 3.51 18.77
C ASN A 44 10.67 2.09 19.35
N LEU A 45 10.58 1.09 18.47
CA LEU A 45 10.60 -0.34 18.82
C LEU A 45 11.75 -1.05 18.10
N THR A 46 12.19 -2.16 18.67
CA THR A 46 12.98 -3.14 17.89
C THR A 46 12.09 -3.81 16.84
N VAL A 47 12.69 -4.30 15.75
CA VAL A 47 11.92 -5.02 14.71
C VAL A 47 11.13 -6.21 15.28
N PRO A 48 11.70 -7.09 16.14
CA PRO A 48 10.92 -8.17 16.75
C PRO A 48 9.72 -7.69 17.57
N GLN A 49 9.86 -6.58 18.32
CA GLN A 49 8.75 -6.00 19.08
C GLN A 49 7.66 -5.44 18.15
N TYR A 50 8.06 -4.74 17.08
CA TYR A 50 7.12 -4.21 16.10
C TYR A 50 6.36 -5.33 15.38
N LEU A 51 7.07 -6.37 14.92
CA LEU A 51 6.44 -7.54 14.29
C LEU A 51 5.41 -8.20 15.20
N LYS A 52 5.74 -8.37 16.49
CA LYS A 52 4.83 -8.95 17.47
C LYS A 52 3.60 -8.07 17.72
N LYS A 53 3.78 -6.75 17.80
CA LYS A 53 2.74 -5.80 18.19
C LYS A 53 1.84 -5.41 17.02
N ASN A 54 2.40 -5.13 15.85
CA ASN A 54 1.74 -4.45 14.74
C ASN A 54 1.57 -5.31 13.48
N CYS A 55 2.15 -6.52 13.45
CA CYS A 55 2.05 -7.39 12.29
C CYS A 55 1.29 -8.70 12.61
N THR A 56 0.88 -9.37 11.54
CA THR A 56 0.42 -10.76 11.52
C THR A 56 1.03 -11.46 10.31
N THR A 57 0.71 -12.73 10.09
CA THR A 57 1.21 -13.51 8.96
C THR A 57 0.06 -14.01 8.10
N THR A 58 0.26 -14.04 6.78
CA THR A 58 -0.62 -14.74 5.86
C THR A 58 -0.56 -16.26 6.08
N LEU A 59 -1.44 -17.02 5.42
CA LEU A 59 -1.45 -18.48 5.45
C LEU A 59 -0.11 -19.09 4.99
N ASP A 60 0.57 -18.44 4.04
CA ASP A 60 1.88 -18.86 3.54
C ASP A 60 3.05 -18.27 4.36
N GLY A 61 2.77 -17.65 5.52
CA GLY A 61 3.74 -17.22 6.50
C GLY A 61 4.41 -15.86 6.23
N ARG A 62 3.96 -15.08 5.24
CA ARG A 62 4.53 -13.75 4.97
C ARG A 62 4.01 -12.72 5.97
N TYR A 63 4.90 -11.85 6.46
CA TYR A 63 4.50 -10.75 7.34
C TYR A 63 3.69 -9.69 6.60
N VAL A 64 2.59 -9.31 7.23
CA VAL A 64 1.69 -8.23 6.81
C VAL A 64 1.35 -7.35 8.00
N LEU A 65 0.95 -6.10 7.77
CA LEU A 65 0.32 -5.32 8.82
C LEU A 65 -0.96 -6.02 9.30
N ARG A 66 -1.20 -6.00 10.60
CA ARG A 66 -2.50 -6.47 11.12
C ARG A 66 -3.57 -5.41 10.85
N SER A 67 -4.82 -5.83 10.82
CA SER A 67 -5.98 -4.95 10.83
C SER A 67 -6.53 -4.74 12.25
N ASN A 68 -7.32 -3.68 12.42
CA ASN A 68 -8.12 -3.44 13.61
C ASN A 68 -9.10 -4.60 13.81
N GLN A 69 -9.26 -5.06 15.06
CA GLN A 69 -10.11 -6.22 15.37
C GLN A 69 -11.61 -5.89 15.29
N SER A 70 -11.97 -4.61 15.45
CA SER A 70 -13.36 -4.13 15.46
C SER A 70 -14.02 -4.12 14.09
N ASP A 71 -13.28 -3.72 13.06
CA ASP A 71 -13.80 -3.39 11.73
C ASP A 71 -12.99 -4.01 10.58
N GLY A 72 -11.82 -4.58 10.86
CA GLY A 72 -10.96 -5.20 9.86
C GLY A 72 -10.20 -4.21 8.98
N ILE A 73 -10.22 -2.92 9.28
CA ILE A 73 -9.51 -1.88 8.49
C ILE A 73 -8.06 -1.68 8.98
N CYS A 74 -7.30 -0.85 8.30
CA CYS A 74 -5.90 -0.58 8.64
C CYS A 74 -5.73 -0.03 10.08
N ILE A 75 -4.80 -0.60 10.86
CA ILE A 75 -4.49 -0.17 12.24
C ILE A 75 -3.95 1.25 12.37
N TYR A 76 -3.56 1.87 11.26
CA TYR A 76 -2.98 3.21 11.23
C TYR A 76 -3.93 4.27 10.67
N LEU A 77 -5.17 3.90 10.33
CA LEU A 77 -6.21 4.86 9.95
C LEU A 77 -6.87 5.40 11.22
N ASP A 78 -6.83 6.71 11.42
CA ASP A 78 -7.47 7.37 12.55
C ASP A 78 -8.95 7.72 12.28
N GLU A 79 -9.62 8.27 13.29
CA GLU A 79 -11.03 8.68 13.20
C GLU A 79 -11.30 9.77 12.16
N ASN A 80 -10.27 10.54 11.78
CA ASN A 80 -10.35 11.61 10.77
C ASN A 80 -10.00 11.10 9.36
N LYS A 81 -9.91 9.78 9.16
CA LYS A 81 -9.52 9.14 7.90
C LYS A 81 -8.12 9.51 7.43
N GLN A 82 -7.23 9.82 8.37
CA GLN A 82 -5.82 10.09 8.11
C GLN A 82 -4.92 8.92 8.52
N CYS A 83 -3.83 8.73 7.77
CA CYS A 83 -2.84 7.70 8.07
C CYS A 83 -1.81 8.25 9.06
N THR A 84 -1.80 7.71 10.27
CA THR A 84 -0.90 8.11 11.35
C THR A 84 0.59 7.84 11.08
N ILE A 85 0.92 7.01 10.08
CA ILE A 85 2.29 6.70 9.67
C ILE A 85 2.59 7.13 8.23
N TYR A 86 1.87 8.13 7.70
CA TYR A 86 1.89 8.48 6.28
C TYR A 86 3.31 8.62 5.70
N GLU A 87 4.19 9.34 6.37
CA GLU A 87 5.57 9.59 5.90
C GLU A 87 6.41 8.30 5.75
N VAL A 88 6.25 7.38 6.69
CA VAL A 88 7.01 6.13 6.75
C VAL A 88 6.26 4.94 6.15
N ARG A 89 5.08 5.16 5.56
CA ARG A 89 4.18 4.10 5.08
C ARG A 89 4.90 3.03 4.22
N PRO A 90 4.45 1.76 4.28
CA PRO A 90 5.04 0.68 3.49
C PRO A 90 5.06 0.99 1.99
N GLN A 91 6.03 0.41 1.28
CA GLN A 91 6.13 0.55 -0.18
C GLN A 91 4.82 0.18 -0.90
N GLN A 92 4.14 -0.90 -0.52
CA GLN A 92 2.83 -1.26 -1.07
C GLN A 92 1.78 -0.15 -0.87
N CYS A 93 1.74 0.49 0.31
CA CYS A 93 0.85 1.63 0.55
C CYS A 93 1.23 2.85 -0.33
N LYS A 94 2.53 3.10 -0.55
CA LYS A 94 3.00 4.15 -1.47
C LYS A 94 2.69 3.85 -2.94
N ALA A 95 2.51 2.57 -3.27
CA ALA A 95 2.27 2.14 -4.63
C ALA A 95 0.80 2.23 -5.05
N PHE A 96 -0.15 2.40 -4.13
CA PHE A 96 -1.56 2.61 -4.51
C PHE A 96 -1.71 3.91 -5.33
N PRO A 97 -2.49 3.94 -6.43
CA PRO A 97 -3.38 2.89 -6.95
C PRO A 97 -2.74 1.91 -7.95
N TRP A 98 -1.42 1.92 -8.11
CA TRP A 98 -0.63 1.21 -9.13
C TRP A 98 -0.34 -0.26 -8.83
N TRP A 99 -1.08 -0.90 -7.92
CA TRP A 99 -0.90 -2.32 -7.62
C TRP A 99 -1.06 -3.18 -8.87
N ALA A 100 -0.32 -4.29 -8.93
CA ALA A 100 -0.35 -5.18 -10.09
C ALA A 100 -1.78 -5.66 -10.44
N GLU A 101 -2.62 -5.91 -9.43
CA GLU A 101 -4.02 -6.32 -9.60
C GLU A 101 -4.92 -5.22 -10.19
N ASN A 102 -4.67 -3.96 -9.82
CA ASN A 102 -5.38 -2.79 -10.31
C ASN A 102 -5.04 -2.55 -11.78
N LEU A 103 -3.76 -2.67 -12.12
CA LEU A 103 -3.24 -2.41 -13.47
C LEU A 103 -3.38 -3.60 -14.42
N ARG A 104 -3.81 -4.78 -13.94
CA ARG A 104 -3.90 -6.03 -14.72
C ARG A 104 -4.71 -5.88 -16.01
N SER A 105 -5.77 -5.09 -16.00
CA SER A 105 -6.63 -4.87 -17.17
C SER A 105 -7.39 -3.55 -17.04
N GLN A 106 -7.87 -3.01 -18.16
CA GLN A 106 -8.76 -1.84 -18.13
C GLN A 106 -10.05 -2.10 -17.33
N ARG A 107 -10.53 -3.35 -17.27
CA ARG A 107 -11.68 -3.74 -16.45
C ARG A 107 -11.37 -3.59 -14.96
N SER A 108 -10.25 -4.15 -14.50
CA SER A 108 -9.77 -3.97 -13.11
C SER A 108 -9.62 -2.48 -12.80
N TRP A 109 -9.00 -1.73 -13.71
CA TRP A 109 -8.80 -0.30 -13.54
C TRP A 109 -10.11 0.47 -13.36
N LYS A 110 -11.15 0.17 -14.16
CA LYS A 110 -12.47 0.81 -14.01
C LYS A 110 -13.07 0.62 -12.61
N GLN A 111 -12.82 -0.52 -11.95
CA GLN A 111 -13.30 -0.76 -10.59
C GLN A 111 -12.56 0.15 -9.59
N VAL A 112 -11.24 0.29 -9.75
CA VAL A 112 -10.42 1.18 -8.92
C VAL A 112 -10.81 2.64 -9.12
N LYS A 113 -11.09 3.06 -10.37
CA LYS A 113 -11.59 4.42 -10.66
C LYS A 113 -12.93 4.69 -9.96
N ALA A 114 -13.78 3.68 -9.78
CA ALA A 114 -15.06 3.85 -9.10
C ALA A 114 -14.91 4.02 -7.57
N SER A 115 -13.86 3.47 -6.97
CA SER A 115 -13.63 3.56 -5.52
C SER A 115 -12.67 4.69 -5.12
N CYS A 116 -11.71 5.05 -5.97
CA CYS A 116 -10.68 6.04 -5.65
C CYS A 116 -11.02 7.43 -6.25
N PRO A 117 -11.37 8.44 -5.42
CA PRO A 117 -11.71 9.78 -5.91
C PRO A 117 -10.53 10.47 -6.60
N GLY A 118 -9.29 10.12 -6.23
CA GLY A 118 -8.09 10.68 -6.85
C GLY A 118 -7.91 10.34 -8.33
N LEU A 119 -8.62 9.33 -8.84
CA LEU A 119 -8.60 8.93 -10.25
C LEU A 119 -9.63 9.66 -11.13
N THR A 120 -10.48 10.47 -10.50
CA THR A 120 -11.53 11.26 -11.15
C THR A 120 -11.53 12.71 -10.68
N ALA A 121 -10.53 13.12 -9.90
CA ALA A 121 -10.44 14.47 -9.37
C ALA A 121 -10.13 15.48 -10.48
N GLU A 122 -10.67 16.69 -10.35
CA GLU A 122 -10.45 17.76 -11.33
C GLU A 122 -8.98 18.24 -11.36
N ASP A 123 -8.28 18.09 -10.23
CA ASP A 123 -6.86 18.42 -10.06
C ASP A 123 -5.93 17.23 -10.38
N ALA A 124 -6.45 16.16 -10.99
CA ALA A 124 -5.68 14.98 -11.31
C ALA A 124 -4.59 15.27 -12.35
N ILE A 125 -3.33 15.15 -11.95
CA ILE A 125 -2.18 15.33 -12.83
C ILE A 125 -1.85 14.05 -13.60
N LEU A 126 -1.21 14.17 -14.76
CA LEU A 126 -0.76 13.02 -15.52
C LEU A 126 0.48 12.38 -14.87
N ILE A 127 0.32 11.17 -14.34
CA ILE A 127 1.43 10.34 -13.88
C ILE A 127 1.94 9.53 -15.07
N ARG A 128 3.21 9.71 -15.42
CA ARG A 128 3.81 9.06 -16.60
C ARG A 128 3.96 7.55 -16.41
N GLY A 129 3.93 6.79 -17.49
CA GLY A 129 4.09 5.33 -17.44
C GLY A 129 5.39 4.89 -16.76
N GLU A 130 6.49 5.62 -16.95
CA GLU A 130 7.76 5.34 -16.29
C GLU A 130 7.68 5.50 -14.76
N GLU A 131 6.91 6.48 -14.29
CA GLU A 131 6.70 6.72 -12.87
C GLU A 131 5.78 5.66 -12.26
N ILE A 132 4.69 5.31 -12.95
CA ILE A 132 3.83 4.17 -12.58
C ILE A 132 4.67 2.89 -12.47
N GLN A 133 5.61 2.67 -13.39
CA GLN A 133 6.48 1.50 -13.38
C GLN A 133 7.38 1.43 -12.13
N ILE A 134 7.81 2.58 -11.58
CA ILE A 134 8.56 2.63 -10.31
C ILE A 134 7.68 2.11 -9.17
N HIS A 135 6.43 2.58 -9.08
CA HIS A 135 5.49 2.12 -8.06
C HIS A 135 5.15 0.63 -8.21
N VAL A 136 4.97 0.14 -9.44
CA VAL A 136 4.76 -1.29 -9.71
C VAL A 136 5.93 -2.14 -9.22
N ASN A 137 7.16 -1.66 -9.39
CA ASN A 137 8.34 -2.37 -8.91
C ASN A 137 8.40 -2.38 -7.37
N ALA A 138 8.03 -1.28 -6.72
CA ALA A 138 7.94 -1.19 -5.27
C ALA A 138 6.85 -2.12 -4.70
N ASP A 139 5.66 -2.14 -5.32
CA ASP A 139 4.56 -3.07 -4.98
C ASP A 139 5.01 -4.54 -5.07
N ARG A 140 5.71 -4.89 -6.14
CA ARG A 140 6.26 -6.24 -6.33
C ARG A 140 7.26 -6.60 -5.24
N GLN A 141 8.13 -5.67 -4.84
CA GLN A 141 9.09 -5.88 -3.76
C GLN A 141 8.39 -6.12 -2.42
N SER A 142 7.38 -5.33 -2.07
CA SER A 142 6.57 -5.57 -0.87
C SER A 142 5.84 -6.90 -0.93
N THR A 143 5.20 -7.23 -2.06
CA THR A 143 4.40 -8.44 -2.24
C THR A 143 5.22 -9.73 -2.12
N GLN A 144 6.50 -9.72 -2.49
CA GLN A 144 7.40 -10.84 -2.21
C GLN A 144 7.46 -11.16 -0.71
N GLY A 145 7.43 -10.12 0.12
CA GLY A 145 7.39 -10.22 1.57
C GLY A 145 8.60 -10.97 2.16
N PHE A 146 8.50 -11.30 3.44
CA PHE A 146 9.44 -12.19 4.12
C PHE A 146 8.72 -13.02 5.17
N ARG A 147 9.29 -14.17 5.53
CA ARG A 147 8.68 -15.14 6.47
C ARG A 147 9.40 -15.22 7.81
N VAL A 148 10.70 -14.91 7.84
CA VAL A 148 11.55 -15.02 9.03
C VAL A 148 12.34 -13.73 9.17
N TRP A 149 12.33 -13.14 10.36
CA TRP A 149 13.25 -12.08 10.75
C TRP A 149 14.46 -12.69 11.45
N GLU A 150 15.56 -12.84 10.72
CA GLU A 150 16.84 -13.26 11.30
C GLU A 150 17.50 -12.01 11.89
N ASN A 151 17.88 -12.07 13.17
CA ASN A 151 18.69 -11.03 13.78
C ASN A 151 20.00 -10.94 13.00
N LYS A 152 20.22 -9.86 12.27
CA LYS A 152 21.54 -9.51 11.77
C LYS A 152 22.47 -9.17 12.92
#